data_AF-A0A1Y2E559-F1
#
_entry.id   AF-A0A1Y2E559-F1
#
_cell.length_a   1.000
_cell.length_b   1.000
_cell.length_c   1.000
_cell.angle_alpha   90.00
_cell.angle_beta   90.00
_cell.angle_gamma   90.00
#
_symmetry.space_group_name_H-M   'P 1'
#
loop_
_entity.id
_entity.type
_entity.pdbx_description
1 polymer ?
#
loop_
_entity_poly.entity_id
_entity_poly.type
_entity_poly.pdbx_seq_one_letter_code
_entity_poly.pdbx_strand_id
1 'polypeptide(L)'
;MATSTSSPAPAAPKPPTTDAVAEKAKSSTAGVKSFLSGGFGGVASVLVGQPFDLTKTRLQTAAPGQYKGGLDVVKQTLARDGIRGFYRGMGPPLAGVTPMFAVSFWGYAMGKKIVYSFTPERTSPTLTNAELAFAGFFSAVPTTLVAAPVERVKVLLQMQGQGGEQLYKGPLDAVKKLYQQGGLRSIYRGTGATLARDGPGSAAYFLAYEAIKKQLTPAGQDPASLSLSAVVVAGGFAGVTMWTFAIPPDVIKSRLQGAPEGTYKGFIDCAAKTIKADGPGALFKGFGPAMARAFPANAACFLGVELSLQAMNKVF
;
A
#
# COMPACT_ATOMS: atom_id res chain seq x y z
N MET A 1 -16.97 -68.11 -29.37
CA MET A 1 -17.21 -67.91 -27.92
C MET A 1 -15.93 -67.35 -27.30
N ALA A 2 -16.05 -66.17 -26.71
CA ALA A 2 -15.15 -65.42 -25.82
C ALA A 2 -13.62 -65.71 -25.82
N THR A 3 -12.86 -64.79 -26.42
CA THR A 3 -11.43 -64.55 -26.14
C THR A 3 -11.29 -63.57 -24.98
N SER A 4 -10.67 -63.97 -23.89
CA SER A 4 -10.33 -63.14 -22.73
C SER A 4 -9.10 -62.27 -23.00
N THR A 5 -9.26 -60.95 -23.02
CA THR A 5 -8.14 -59.98 -23.05
C THR A 5 -7.86 -59.49 -21.63
N SER A 6 -6.69 -59.81 -21.09
CA SER A 6 -6.18 -59.26 -19.83
C SER A 6 -5.66 -57.83 -20.05
N SER A 7 -6.19 -56.86 -19.32
CA SER A 7 -5.72 -55.46 -19.34
C SER A 7 -4.49 -55.30 -18.42
N PRO A 8 -3.39 -54.63 -18.83
CA PRO A 8 -2.26 -54.37 -17.94
C PRO A 8 -2.57 -53.21 -16.98
N ALA A 9 -2.15 -53.36 -15.72
CA ALA A 9 -2.32 -52.37 -14.65
C ALA A 9 -1.60 -51.04 -14.94
N PRO A 10 -2.11 -49.88 -14.43
CA PRO A 10 -1.49 -48.58 -14.66
C PRO A 10 -0.11 -48.48 -14.00
N ALA A 11 0.89 -48.05 -14.77
CA ALA A 11 2.26 -47.85 -14.30
C ALA A 11 2.32 -46.75 -13.22
N ALA A 12 3.01 -47.04 -12.12
CA ALA A 12 3.27 -46.08 -11.05
C ALA A 12 4.03 -44.84 -11.58
N PRO A 13 3.73 -43.62 -11.08
CA PRO A 13 4.40 -42.40 -11.52
C PRO A 13 5.90 -42.47 -11.22
N LYS A 14 6.73 -42.27 -12.25
CA LYS A 14 8.19 -42.25 -12.11
C LYS A 14 8.62 -41.11 -11.17
N PRO A 15 9.64 -41.33 -10.32
CA PRO A 15 10.18 -40.28 -9.46
C PRO A 15 10.73 -39.12 -10.30
N PRO A 16 10.64 -37.86 -9.81
CA PRO A 16 11.12 -36.70 -10.54
C PRO A 16 12.63 -36.83 -10.84
N THR A 17 13.01 -36.53 -12.07
CA THR A 17 14.40 -36.55 -12.52
C THR A 17 15.25 -35.52 -11.77
N THR A 18 16.53 -35.80 -11.58
CA THR A 18 17.50 -34.97 -10.85
C THR A 18 17.54 -33.53 -11.36
N ASP A 19 17.32 -33.32 -12.66
CA ASP A 19 17.26 -32.00 -13.29
C ASP A 19 16.01 -31.20 -12.88
N ALA A 20 14.85 -31.86 -12.74
CA ALA A 20 13.62 -31.22 -12.27
C ALA A 20 13.72 -30.81 -10.79
N VAL A 21 14.45 -31.59 -9.98
CA VAL A 21 14.75 -31.24 -8.59
C VAL A 21 15.73 -30.07 -8.52
N ALA A 22 16.75 -30.04 -9.37
CA ALA A 22 17.72 -28.94 -9.45
C ALA A 22 17.09 -27.64 -9.97
N GLU A 23 16.17 -27.71 -10.93
CA GLU A 23 15.45 -26.56 -11.47
C GLU A 23 14.46 -26.00 -10.43
N LYS A 24 13.74 -26.87 -9.72
CA LYS A 24 12.88 -26.49 -8.60
C LYS A 24 13.67 -25.89 -7.43
N ALA A 25 14.87 -26.40 -7.15
CA ALA A 25 15.77 -25.84 -6.15
C ALA A 25 16.29 -24.45 -6.57
N LYS A 26 16.73 -24.27 -7.82
CA LYS A 26 17.14 -22.95 -8.36
C LYS A 26 15.99 -21.94 -8.37
N SER A 27 14.79 -22.37 -8.75
CA SER A 27 13.56 -21.57 -8.71
C SER A 27 13.18 -21.19 -7.28
N SER A 28 13.31 -22.12 -6.33
CA SER A 28 13.05 -21.87 -4.91
C SER A 28 14.07 -20.89 -4.31
N THR A 29 15.37 -21.06 -4.58
CA THR A 29 16.42 -20.13 -4.14
C THR A 29 16.24 -18.75 -4.74
N ALA A 30 15.88 -18.64 -6.02
CA ALA A 30 15.55 -17.36 -6.66
C ALA A 30 14.34 -16.70 -5.99
N GLY A 31 13.28 -17.46 -5.69
CA GLY A 31 12.10 -16.96 -4.99
C GLY A 31 12.41 -16.45 -3.58
N VAL A 32 13.27 -17.15 -2.82
CA VAL A 32 13.72 -16.71 -1.49
C VAL A 32 14.54 -15.43 -1.58
N LYS A 33 15.49 -15.35 -2.54
CA LYS A 33 16.28 -14.14 -2.77
C LYS A 33 15.40 -12.93 -3.10
N SER A 34 14.43 -13.09 -4.00
CA SER A 34 13.47 -12.02 -4.35
C SER A 34 12.60 -11.61 -3.17
N PHE A 35 12.16 -12.57 -2.33
CA PHE A 35 11.37 -12.27 -1.14
C PHE A 35 12.17 -11.46 -0.12
N LEU A 36 13.40 -11.90 0.19
CA LEU A 36 14.27 -11.24 1.15
C LEU A 36 14.68 -9.85 0.65
N SER A 37 15.07 -9.72 -0.62
CA SER A 37 15.47 -8.43 -1.18
C SER A 37 14.31 -7.45 -1.25
N GLY A 38 13.11 -7.92 -1.61
CA GLY A 38 11.88 -7.15 -1.51
C GLY A 38 11.61 -6.67 -0.08
N GLY A 39 11.85 -7.52 0.92
CA GLY A 39 11.76 -7.16 2.34
C GLY A 39 12.72 -6.04 2.74
N PHE A 40 14.00 -6.14 2.36
CA PHE A 40 14.99 -5.09 2.62
C PHE A 40 14.64 -3.77 1.91
N GLY A 41 14.18 -3.84 0.66
CA GLY A 41 13.66 -2.68 -0.06
C GLY A 41 12.49 -2.01 0.67
N GLY A 42 11.53 -2.81 1.14
CA GLY A 42 10.40 -2.34 1.93
C GLY A 42 10.84 -1.62 3.22
N VAL A 43 11.77 -2.20 3.98
CA VAL A 43 12.30 -1.58 5.20
C VAL A 43 13.02 -0.26 4.90
N ALA A 44 13.88 -0.23 3.89
CA ALA A 44 14.59 0.97 3.47
C ALA A 44 13.63 2.09 3.03
N SER A 45 12.58 1.72 2.28
CA SER A 45 11.53 2.65 1.86
C SER A 45 10.77 3.25 3.04
N VAL A 46 10.43 2.43 4.05
CA VAL A 46 9.75 2.91 5.26
C VAL A 46 10.67 3.83 6.06
N LEU A 47 11.94 3.47 6.24
CA LEU A 47 12.90 4.29 6.98
C LEU A 47 13.05 5.69 6.38
N VAL A 48 13.27 5.77 5.07
CA VAL A 48 13.46 7.06 4.37
C VAL A 48 12.14 7.81 4.19
N GLY A 49 11.02 7.09 4.04
CA GLY A 49 9.70 7.69 3.85
C GLY A 49 9.03 8.19 5.13
N GLN A 50 9.37 7.64 6.30
CA GLN A 50 8.68 7.91 7.55
C GLN A 50 8.68 9.40 7.96
N PRO A 51 9.78 10.17 7.83
CA PRO A 51 9.77 11.60 8.17
C PRO A 51 8.73 12.41 7.37
N PHE A 52 8.55 12.05 6.09
CA PHE A 52 7.55 12.67 5.22
C PHE A 52 6.13 12.25 5.59
N ASP A 53 5.93 10.96 5.87
CA ASP A 53 4.63 10.44 6.32
C ASP A 53 4.20 11.10 7.64
N LEU A 54 5.13 11.27 8.60
CA LEU A 54 4.85 11.95 9.85
C LEU A 54 4.50 13.41 9.61
N THR A 55 5.27 14.11 8.77
CA THR A 55 4.99 15.51 8.42
C THR A 55 3.62 15.67 7.78
N LYS A 56 3.28 14.77 6.84
CA LYS A 56 1.97 14.70 6.18
C LYS A 56 0.86 14.51 7.21
N THR A 57 0.92 13.45 8.01
CA THR A 57 -0.13 13.11 8.99
C THR A 57 -0.33 14.25 9.97
N ARG A 58 0.77 14.82 10.50
CA ARG A 58 0.69 15.97 11.42
C ARG A 58 0.01 17.17 10.78
N LEU A 59 0.31 17.50 9.52
CA LEU A 59 -0.39 18.60 8.82
C LEU A 59 -1.88 18.31 8.61
N GLN A 60 -2.25 17.05 8.35
CA GLN A 60 -3.64 16.65 8.11
C GLN A 60 -4.49 16.72 9.38
N THR A 61 -3.91 16.37 10.53
CA THR A 61 -4.61 16.24 11.82
C THR A 61 -4.45 17.44 12.75
N ALA A 62 -3.54 18.37 12.43
CA ALA A 62 -3.30 19.56 13.25
C ALA A 62 -4.53 20.46 13.37
N ALA A 63 -4.67 21.08 14.54
CA ALA A 63 -5.66 22.13 14.75
C ALA A 63 -5.35 23.37 13.87
N PRO A 64 -6.36 24.19 13.53
CA PRO A 64 -6.15 25.44 12.82
C PRO A 64 -5.07 26.32 13.49
N GLY A 65 -4.15 26.86 12.70
CA GLY A 65 -3.09 27.76 13.19
C GLY A 65 -1.90 27.09 13.90
N GLN A 66 -1.95 25.77 14.15
CA GLN A 66 -0.90 25.07 14.90
C GLN A 66 0.43 24.95 14.13
N TYR A 67 0.36 24.84 12.81
CA TYR A 67 1.54 24.83 11.92
C TYR A 67 1.32 25.76 10.73
N LYS A 68 2.38 26.47 10.35
CA LYS A 68 2.42 27.33 9.15
C LYS A 68 2.62 26.53 7.86
N GLY A 69 3.12 25.30 7.96
CA GLY A 69 3.38 24.42 6.82
C GLY A 69 4.28 23.23 7.17
N GLY A 70 4.66 22.44 6.17
CA GLY A 70 5.46 21.22 6.39
C GLY A 70 6.83 21.47 7.04
N LEU A 71 7.52 22.54 6.63
CA LEU A 71 8.80 22.91 7.24
C LEU A 71 8.66 23.31 8.71
N ASP A 72 7.55 23.93 9.08
CA ASP A 72 7.26 24.28 10.46
C ASP A 72 7.01 23.02 11.31
N VAL A 73 6.28 22.03 10.77
CA VAL A 73 6.17 20.72 11.40
C VAL A 73 7.54 20.08 11.62
N VAL A 74 8.42 20.08 10.62
CA VAL A 74 9.77 19.52 10.74
C VAL A 74 10.56 20.23 11.84
N LYS A 75 10.60 21.58 11.82
CA LYS A 75 11.31 22.38 12.82
C LYS A 75 10.81 22.13 14.24
N GLN A 76 9.49 22.17 14.44
CA GLN A 76 8.89 21.94 15.75
C GLN A 76 9.07 20.49 16.22
N THR A 77 9.01 19.51 15.30
CA THR A 77 9.27 18.10 15.63
C THR A 77 10.71 17.92 16.10
N LEU A 78 11.68 18.48 15.37
CA LEU A 78 13.08 18.39 15.74
C LEU A 78 13.37 19.07 17.08
N ALA A 79 12.79 20.25 17.32
CA ALA A 79 12.98 21.00 18.55
C ALA A 79 12.36 20.31 19.79
N ARG A 80 11.21 19.66 19.65
CA ARG A 80 10.50 19.02 20.78
C ARG A 80 10.89 17.57 21.03
N ASP A 81 11.05 16.80 19.95
CA ASP A 81 11.15 15.34 19.99
C ASP A 81 12.51 14.81 19.50
N GLY A 82 13.36 15.70 18.97
CA GLY A 82 14.62 15.33 18.32
C GLY A 82 14.41 14.46 17.07
N ILE A 83 15.51 13.85 16.60
CA ILE A 83 15.50 13.01 15.40
C ILE A 83 14.61 11.77 15.59
N ARG A 84 14.56 11.21 16.80
CA ARG A 84 13.72 10.05 17.13
C ARG A 84 12.22 10.35 16.97
N GLY A 85 11.83 11.62 17.09
CA GLY A 85 10.45 12.08 16.86
C GLY A 85 9.92 11.74 15.47
N PHE A 86 10.77 11.83 14.43
CA PHE A 86 10.38 11.55 13.04
C PHE A 86 10.00 10.08 12.79
N TYR A 87 10.42 9.17 13.66
CA TYR A 87 10.20 7.74 13.51
C TYR A 87 9.01 7.22 14.35
N ARG A 88 8.25 8.11 14.98
CA ARG A 88 7.03 7.72 15.71
C ARG A 88 6.01 7.08 14.79
N GLY A 89 5.43 5.97 15.25
CA GLY A 89 4.42 5.22 14.50
C GLY A 89 4.98 4.42 13.32
N MET A 90 6.30 4.20 13.22
CA MET A 90 6.88 3.36 12.15
C MET A 90 6.71 1.85 12.38
N GLY A 91 6.47 1.42 13.63
CA GLY A 91 6.29 0.00 13.96
C GLY A 91 5.13 -0.66 13.23
N PRO A 92 3.90 -0.10 13.26
CA PRO A 92 2.75 -0.66 12.55
C PRO A 92 3.00 -0.89 11.05
N PRO A 93 3.49 0.09 10.25
CA PRO A 93 3.72 -0.16 8.83
C PRO A 93 4.81 -1.20 8.57
N LEU A 94 5.88 -1.28 9.39
CA LEU A 94 6.90 -2.35 9.23
C LEU A 94 6.32 -3.74 9.46
N ALA A 95 5.44 -3.91 10.45
CA ALA A 95 4.83 -5.20 10.75
C ALA A 95 3.70 -5.56 9.78
N GLY A 96 2.95 -4.55 9.30
CA GLY A 96 1.75 -4.76 8.49
C GLY A 96 1.98 -4.87 6.99
N VAL A 97 3.10 -4.38 6.46
CA VAL A 97 3.33 -4.26 5.01
C VAL A 97 3.28 -5.61 4.29
N THR A 98 3.95 -6.64 4.82
CA THR A 98 4.00 -7.96 4.18
C THR A 98 2.65 -8.66 4.19
N PRO A 99 1.92 -8.78 5.31
CA PRO A 99 0.56 -9.31 5.32
C PRO A 99 -0.39 -8.53 4.41
N MET A 100 -0.32 -7.20 4.39
CA MET A 100 -1.15 -6.36 3.53
C MET A 100 -0.92 -6.66 2.05
N PHE A 101 0.33 -6.74 1.59
CA PHE A 101 0.62 -7.09 0.20
C PHE A 101 0.23 -8.51 -0.15
N ALA A 102 0.45 -9.48 0.75
CA ALA A 102 0.05 -10.87 0.53
C ALA A 102 -1.47 -10.98 0.29
N VAL A 103 -2.27 -10.33 1.15
CA VAL A 103 -3.73 -10.30 1.00
C VAL A 103 -4.15 -9.51 -0.25
N SER A 104 -3.43 -8.44 -0.60
CA SER A 104 -3.69 -7.68 -1.83
C SER A 104 -3.45 -8.51 -3.09
N PHE A 105 -2.33 -9.21 -3.21
CA PHE A 105 -2.07 -10.08 -4.36
C PHE A 105 -3.06 -11.24 -4.44
N TRP A 106 -3.41 -11.83 -3.30
CA TRP A 106 -4.45 -12.86 -3.24
C TRP A 106 -5.81 -12.30 -3.68
N GLY A 107 -6.21 -11.14 -3.17
CA GLY A 107 -7.45 -10.46 -3.53
C GLY A 107 -7.48 -10.09 -5.02
N TYR A 108 -6.36 -9.64 -5.57
CA TYR A 108 -6.23 -9.32 -6.98
C TYR A 108 -6.39 -10.56 -7.86
N ALA A 109 -5.73 -11.68 -7.49
CA ALA A 109 -5.89 -12.96 -8.18
C ALA A 109 -7.34 -13.45 -8.13
N MET A 110 -8.02 -13.28 -7.00
CA MET A 110 -9.44 -13.61 -6.85
C MET A 110 -10.32 -12.71 -7.73
N GLY A 111 -10.07 -11.40 -7.74
CA GLY A 111 -10.78 -10.44 -8.59
C GLY A 111 -10.69 -10.81 -10.07
N LYS A 112 -9.50 -11.22 -10.55
CA LYS A 112 -9.34 -11.74 -11.92
C LYS A 112 -10.15 -13.01 -12.16
N LYS A 113 -10.16 -13.97 -11.22
CA LYS A 113 -10.96 -15.21 -11.33
C LYS A 113 -12.46 -14.89 -11.42
N ILE A 114 -12.93 -13.93 -10.65
CA ILE A 114 -14.32 -13.45 -10.70
C ILE A 114 -14.62 -12.93 -12.11
N VAL A 115 -13.78 -12.05 -12.66
CA VAL A 115 -13.97 -11.56 -14.04
C VAL A 115 -14.05 -12.71 -15.05
N TYR A 116 -13.12 -13.65 -15.01
CA TYR A 116 -13.14 -14.80 -15.93
C TYR A 116 -14.42 -15.64 -15.79
N SER A 117 -14.97 -15.79 -14.59
CA SER A 117 -16.23 -16.52 -14.39
C SER A 117 -17.45 -15.84 -15.02
N PHE A 118 -17.42 -14.50 -15.16
CA PHE A 118 -18.47 -13.72 -15.82
C PHE A 118 -18.25 -13.54 -17.33
N THR A 119 -17.12 -14.01 -17.88
CA THR A 119 -16.85 -13.99 -19.33
C THR A 119 -16.44 -15.38 -19.85
N PRO A 120 -17.31 -16.40 -19.74
CA PRO A 120 -16.97 -17.78 -20.10
C PRO A 120 -16.67 -17.97 -21.60
N GLU A 121 -17.27 -17.15 -22.48
CA GLU A 121 -17.05 -17.22 -23.94
C GLU A 121 -15.87 -16.36 -24.44
N ARG A 122 -14.98 -15.94 -23.54
CA ARG A 122 -13.86 -15.07 -23.91
C ARG A 122 -12.85 -15.81 -24.81
N THR A 123 -12.60 -15.24 -25.98
CA THR A 123 -11.59 -15.70 -26.93
C THR A 123 -10.20 -15.06 -26.75
N SER A 124 -10.10 -13.88 -26.13
CA SER A 124 -8.80 -13.23 -25.83
C SER A 124 -8.24 -13.63 -24.46
N PRO A 125 -6.95 -13.99 -24.34
CA PRO A 125 -6.33 -14.30 -23.05
C PRO A 125 -6.10 -13.06 -22.16
N THR A 126 -6.23 -11.85 -22.71
CA THR A 126 -5.96 -10.58 -22.00
C THR A 126 -7.22 -9.99 -21.36
N LEU A 127 -7.06 -9.45 -20.15
CA LEU A 127 -8.10 -8.70 -19.46
C LEU A 127 -8.13 -7.25 -19.98
N THR A 128 -9.32 -6.67 -20.09
CA THR A 128 -9.48 -5.25 -20.43
C THR A 128 -9.05 -4.37 -19.26
N ASN A 129 -8.74 -3.11 -19.53
CA ASN A 129 -8.35 -2.15 -18.49
C ASN A 129 -9.43 -1.97 -17.41
N ALA A 130 -10.72 -2.07 -17.78
CA ALA A 130 -11.83 -2.00 -16.84
C ALA A 130 -11.88 -3.22 -15.90
N GLU A 131 -11.55 -4.40 -16.42
CA GLU A 131 -11.51 -5.65 -15.65
C GLU A 131 -10.30 -5.72 -14.73
N LEU A 132 -9.15 -5.23 -15.19
CA LEU A 132 -7.97 -5.05 -14.35
C LEU A 132 -8.23 -4.03 -13.24
N ALA A 133 -8.92 -2.93 -13.55
CA ALA A 133 -9.34 -1.94 -12.57
C ALA A 133 -10.32 -2.54 -11.55
N PHE A 134 -11.28 -3.36 -11.98
CA PHE A 134 -12.16 -4.10 -11.08
C PHE A 134 -11.38 -5.05 -10.17
N ALA A 135 -10.46 -5.85 -10.73
CA ALA A 135 -9.64 -6.77 -9.93
C ALA A 135 -8.77 -6.02 -8.91
N GLY A 136 -8.24 -4.85 -9.27
CA GLY A 136 -7.51 -3.94 -8.37
C GLY A 136 -8.41 -3.33 -7.29
N PHE A 137 -9.63 -2.91 -7.63
CA PHE A 137 -10.59 -2.42 -6.64
C PHE A 137 -11.02 -3.52 -5.67
N PHE A 138 -11.30 -4.72 -6.19
CA PHE A 138 -11.70 -5.86 -5.38
C PHE A 138 -10.59 -6.27 -4.41
N SER A 139 -9.31 -6.21 -4.81
CA SER A 139 -8.19 -6.53 -3.92
C SER A 139 -8.10 -5.59 -2.71
N ALA A 140 -8.57 -4.35 -2.83
CA ALA A 140 -8.59 -3.40 -1.73
C ALA A 140 -9.51 -3.84 -0.58
N VAL A 141 -10.59 -4.58 -0.86
CA VAL A 141 -11.56 -5.00 0.17
C VAL A 141 -10.94 -5.91 1.24
N PRO A 142 -10.38 -7.10 0.91
CA PRO A 142 -9.75 -7.93 1.92
C PRO A 142 -8.48 -7.28 2.48
N THR A 143 -7.75 -6.50 1.68
CA THR A 143 -6.55 -5.77 2.14
C THR A 143 -6.91 -4.76 3.23
N THR A 144 -8.04 -4.06 3.10
CA THR A 144 -8.50 -3.07 4.07
C THR A 144 -8.76 -3.69 5.45
N LEU A 145 -9.15 -4.97 5.53
CA LEU A 145 -9.36 -5.66 6.81
C LEU A 145 -8.07 -5.80 7.63
N VAL A 146 -6.92 -5.88 6.94
CA VAL A 146 -5.59 -5.90 7.57
C VAL A 146 -5.04 -4.48 7.71
N ALA A 147 -5.23 -3.64 6.69
CA ALA A 147 -4.67 -2.29 6.65
C ALA A 147 -5.33 -1.33 7.65
N ALA A 148 -6.65 -1.38 7.81
CA ALA A 148 -7.40 -0.46 8.66
C ALA A 148 -6.88 -0.38 10.12
N PRO A 149 -6.69 -1.50 10.85
CA PRO A 149 -6.13 -1.43 12.20
C PRO A 149 -4.69 -0.91 12.22
N VAL A 150 -3.86 -1.33 11.26
CA VAL A 150 -2.45 -0.90 11.15
C VAL A 150 -2.35 0.60 10.89
N GLU A 151 -3.14 1.11 9.94
CA GLU A 151 -3.17 2.53 9.59
C GLU A 151 -3.71 3.38 10.73
N ARG A 152 -4.78 2.94 11.41
CA ARG A 152 -5.34 3.66 12.56
C ARG A 152 -4.30 3.82 13.68
N VAL A 153 -3.62 2.74 14.05
CA VAL A 153 -2.58 2.79 15.08
C VAL A 153 -1.41 3.68 14.64
N LYS A 154 -1.00 3.61 13.37
CA LYS A 154 0.03 4.50 12.80
C LYS A 154 -0.36 5.96 12.96
N VAL A 155 -1.57 6.35 12.55
CA VAL A 155 -2.05 7.75 12.60
C VAL A 155 -2.04 8.26 14.04
N LEU A 156 -2.61 7.50 14.98
CA LEU A 156 -2.65 7.90 16.40
C LEU A 156 -1.26 8.10 16.99
N LEU A 157 -0.30 7.22 16.68
CA LEU A 157 1.08 7.34 17.15
C LEU A 157 1.82 8.54 16.50
N GLN A 158 1.53 8.84 15.23
CA GLN A 158 2.14 9.98 14.51
C GLN A 158 1.61 11.34 14.97
N MET A 159 0.39 11.39 15.48
CA MET A 159 -0.21 12.59 16.09
C MET A 159 0.41 12.94 17.44
N GLN A 160 1.02 11.98 18.14
CA GLN A 160 1.67 12.28 19.43
C GLN A 160 2.87 13.21 19.23
N GLY A 161 3.02 14.19 20.13
CA GLY A 161 4.05 15.23 20.05
C GLY A 161 3.59 16.50 19.32
N GLN A 162 2.33 16.55 18.87
CA GLN A 162 1.67 17.77 18.41
C GLN A 162 1.28 18.72 19.57
N GLY A 163 1.63 18.40 20.81
CA GLY A 163 1.14 19.08 22.02
C GLY A 163 0.12 18.20 22.76
N GLY A 164 0.06 18.33 24.09
CA GLY A 164 -0.70 17.42 24.97
C GLY A 164 0.12 16.24 25.49
N GLU A 165 -0.47 15.47 26.41
CA GLU A 165 0.18 14.31 27.03
C GLU A 165 0.37 13.14 26.04
N GLN A 166 1.40 12.34 26.30
CA GLN A 166 1.62 11.10 25.55
C GLN A 166 0.58 10.05 25.95
N LEU A 167 -0.43 9.85 25.10
CA LEU A 167 -1.53 8.92 25.35
C LEU A 167 -1.17 7.45 25.15
N TYR A 168 -0.17 7.14 24.33
CA TYR A 168 0.20 5.79 23.91
C TYR A 168 1.70 5.57 24.07
N LYS A 169 2.06 4.48 24.75
CA LYS A 169 3.46 4.05 24.93
C LYS A 169 4.02 3.36 23.68
N GLY A 170 3.15 2.83 22.83
CA GLY A 170 3.53 2.15 21.59
C GLY A 170 2.34 1.50 20.88
N PRO A 171 2.58 0.73 19.81
CA PRO A 171 1.52 0.11 19.00
C PRO A 171 0.60 -0.81 19.78
N LEU A 172 1.15 -1.68 20.62
CA LEU A 172 0.35 -2.63 21.41
C LEU A 172 -0.49 -1.93 22.48
N ASP A 173 0.06 -0.91 23.12
CA ASP A 173 -0.68 -0.07 24.08
C ASP A 173 -1.83 0.68 23.39
N ALA A 174 -1.60 1.19 22.17
CA ALA A 174 -2.65 1.80 21.36
C ALA A 174 -3.78 0.81 21.03
N VAL A 175 -3.46 -0.40 20.57
CA VAL A 175 -4.47 -1.44 20.31
C VAL A 175 -5.26 -1.77 21.58
N LYS A 176 -4.57 -1.96 22.71
CA LYS A 176 -5.21 -2.27 23.99
C LYS A 176 -6.18 -1.17 24.43
N LYS A 177 -5.75 0.10 24.39
CA LYS A 177 -6.58 1.24 24.77
C LYS A 177 -7.77 1.44 23.83
N LEU A 178 -7.57 1.27 22.52
CA LEU A 178 -8.67 1.32 21.54
C LEU A 178 -9.71 0.23 21.80
N TYR A 179 -9.26 -0.99 22.09
CA TYR A 179 -10.16 -2.08 22.44
C TYR A 179 -10.95 -1.79 23.72
N GLN A 180 -10.31 -1.20 24.73
CA GLN A 180 -10.98 -0.79 25.98
C GLN A 180 -11.98 0.36 25.78
N GLN A 181 -11.75 1.26 24.82
CA GLN A 181 -12.64 2.39 24.54
C GLN A 181 -13.92 1.98 23.80
N GLY A 182 -13.81 1.13 22.79
CA GLY A 182 -14.95 0.81 21.92
C GLY A 182 -14.83 -0.52 21.17
N GLY A 183 -14.02 -1.45 21.69
CA GLY A 183 -13.82 -2.77 21.13
C GLY A 183 -13.28 -2.76 19.70
N LEU A 184 -13.72 -3.75 18.90
CA LEU A 184 -13.33 -3.87 17.49
C LEU A 184 -13.83 -2.69 16.64
N ARG A 185 -14.99 -2.10 16.99
CA ARG A 185 -15.51 -0.94 16.26
C ARG A 185 -14.58 0.26 16.37
N SER A 186 -13.95 0.45 17.53
CA SER A 186 -12.91 1.47 17.68
C SER A 186 -11.72 1.16 16.78
N ILE A 187 -11.17 -0.06 16.86
CA ILE A 187 -9.98 -0.45 16.07
C ILE A 187 -10.20 -0.29 14.56
N TYR A 188 -11.39 -0.59 14.05
CA TYR A 188 -11.74 -0.49 12.64
C TYR A 188 -12.36 0.86 12.23
N ARG A 189 -12.43 1.85 13.13
CA ARG A 189 -12.98 3.16 12.77
C ARG A 189 -12.07 3.84 11.75
N GLY A 190 -12.68 4.22 10.62
CA GLY A 190 -12.00 4.76 9.44
C GLY A 190 -11.84 3.76 8.29
N THR A 191 -12.28 2.50 8.43
CA THR A 191 -12.24 1.48 7.35
C THR A 191 -12.92 1.99 6.07
N GLY A 192 -14.14 2.54 6.16
CA GLY A 192 -14.84 3.09 4.99
C GLY A 192 -14.11 4.27 4.36
N ALA A 193 -13.46 5.12 5.17
CA ALA A 193 -12.62 6.22 4.67
C ALA A 193 -11.35 5.71 3.97
N THR A 194 -10.81 4.59 4.44
CA THR A 194 -9.65 3.91 3.84
C THR A 194 -10.02 3.35 2.47
N LEU A 195 -11.17 2.66 2.38
CA LEU A 195 -11.67 2.14 1.11
C LEU A 195 -12.01 3.26 0.11
N ALA A 196 -12.58 4.37 0.60
CA ALA A 196 -12.87 5.55 -0.21
C ALA A 196 -11.60 6.27 -0.73
N ARG A 197 -10.44 6.07 -0.07
CA ARG A 197 -9.13 6.50 -0.58
C ARG A 197 -8.58 5.49 -1.58
N ASP A 198 -8.56 4.22 -1.21
CA ASP A 198 -7.83 3.18 -1.93
C ASP A 198 -8.50 2.79 -3.25
N GLY A 199 -9.83 2.74 -3.28
CA GLY A 199 -10.58 2.39 -4.49
C GLY A 199 -10.37 3.39 -5.63
N PRO A 200 -10.79 4.67 -5.46
CA PRO A 200 -10.60 5.70 -6.48
C PRO A 200 -9.11 5.95 -6.81
N GLY A 201 -8.23 5.91 -5.81
CA GLY A 201 -6.79 6.05 -6.00
C GLY A 201 -6.23 4.96 -6.92
N SER A 202 -6.60 3.70 -6.68
CA SER A 202 -6.15 2.56 -7.51
C SER A 202 -6.70 2.67 -8.93
N ALA A 203 -7.97 3.05 -9.11
CA ALA A 203 -8.55 3.26 -10.44
C ALA A 203 -7.83 4.36 -11.22
N ALA A 204 -7.56 5.50 -10.57
CA ALA A 204 -6.82 6.61 -11.17
C ALA A 204 -5.39 6.21 -11.54
N TYR A 205 -4.71 5.44 -10.68
CA TYR A 205 -3.37 4.91 -10.97
C TYR A 205 -3.36 4.06 -12.24
N PHE A 206 -4.24 3.05 -12.33
CA PHE A 206 -4.25 2.14 -13.48
C PHE A 206 -4.66 2.84 -14.78
N LEU A 207 -5.67 3.72 -14.74
CA LEU A 207 -6.09 4.49 -15.92
C LEU A 207 -4.96 5.40 -16.42
N ALA A 208 -4.29 6.11 -15.52
CA ALA A 208 -3.16 6.96 -15.87
C ALA A 208 -1.98 6.13 -16.42
N TYR A 209 -1.63 5.04 -15.73
CA TYR A 209 -0.53 4.16 -16.13
C TYR A 209 -0.72 3.61 -17.54
N GLU A 210 -1.91 3.10 -17.85
CA GLU A 210 -2.23 2.56 -19.18
C GLU A 210 -2.28 3.66 -20.25
N ALA A 211 -2.87 4.82 -19.94
CA ALA A 211 -2.92 5.95 -20.88
C ALA A 211 -1.51 6.46 -21.22
N ILE A 212 -0.63 6.59 -20.23
CA ILE A 212 0.74 7.04 -20.42
C ILE A 212 1.56 5.99 -21.16
N LYS A 213 1.43 4.70 -20.80
CA LYS A 213 2.07 3.61 -21.55
C LYS A 213 1.67 3.63 -23.01
N LYS A 214 0.37 3.79 -23.31
CA LYS A 214 -0.12 3.85 -24.68
C LYS A 214 0.47 5.03 -25.46
N GLN A 215 0.63 6.19 -24.82
CA GLN A 215 1.27 7.35 -25.44
C GLN A 215 2.78 7.17 -25.65
N LEU A 216 3.45 6.45 -24.74
CA LEU A 216 4.88 6.17 -24.84
C LEU A 216 5.20 4.99 -25.77
N THR A 217 4.20 4.19 -26.17
CA THR A 217 4.39 3.06 -27.08
C THR A 217 4.44 3.57 -28.52
N PRO A 218 5.55 3.35 -29.25
CA PRO A 218 5.62 3.71 -30.67
C PRO A 218 4.55 2.99 -31.49
N ALA A 219 4.03 3.66 -32.53
CA ALA A 219 3.00 3.07 -33.38
C ALA A 219 3.47 1.74 -34.01
N GLY A 220 2.68 0.68 -33.81
CA GLY A 220 2.98 -0.67 -34.30
C GLY A 220 3.76 -1.57 -33.34
N GLN A 221 4.13 -1.11 -32.15
CA GLN A 221 4.75 -1.92 -31.10
C GLN A 221 3.75 -2.32 -30.01
N ASP A 222 4.00 -3.46 -29.36
CA ASP A 222 3.21 -3.93 -28.22
C ASP A 222 3.57 -3.09 -26.97
N PRO A 223 2.59 -2.57 -26.19
CA PRO A 223 2.85 -1.97 -24.89
C PRO A 223 3.62 -2.86 -23.89
N ALA A 224 3.72 -4.16 -24.15
CA ALA A 224 4.58 -5.10 -23.41
C ALA A 224 6.08 -4.95 -23.75
N SER A 225 6.44 -4.36 -24.90
CA SER A 225 7.83 -4.15 -25.33
C SER A 225 8.40 -2.77 -24.96
N LEU A 226 7.71 -2.01 -24.10
CA LEU A 226 8.21 -0.72 -23.62
C LEU A 226 9.53 -0.87 -22.86
N SER A 227 10.43 0.11 -23.03
CA SER A 227 11.66 0.16 -22.25
C SER A 227 11.36 0.32 -20.76
N LEU A 228 12.26 -0.19 -19.91
CA LEU A 228 12.16 -0.03 -18.45
C LEU A 228 12.05 1.46 -18.06
N SER A 229 12.73 2.36 -18.77
CA SER A 229 12.65 3.80 -18.53
C SER A 229 11.26 4.36 -18.82
N ALA A 230 10.61 3.94 -19.91
CA ALA A 230 9.24 4.36 -20.23
C ALA A 230 8.23 3.83 -19.20
N VAL A 231 8.42 2.59 -18.73
CA VAL A 231 7.60 2.00 -17.66
C VAL A 231 7.73 2.76 -16.34
N VAL A 232 8.96 3.15 -15.97
CA VAL A 232 9.22 3.94 -14.75
C VAL A 232 8.59 5.34 -14.85
N VAL A 233 8.72 6.01 -16.01
CA VAL A 233 8.09 7.32 -16.24
C VAL A 233 6.57 7.21 -16.17
N ALA A 234 5.97 6.21 -16.82
CA ALA A 234 4.54 5.96 -16.76
C ALA A 234 4.06 5.71 -15.32
N GLY A 235 4.78 4.89 -14.55
CA GLY A 235 4.49 4.63 -13.14
C GLY A 235 4.59 5.88 -12.27
N GLY A 236 5.60 6.74 -12.52
CA GLY A 236 5.79 7.99 -11.79
C GLY A 236 4.63 8.97 -11.98
N PHE A 237 4.26 9.25 -13.23
CA PHE A 237 3.13 10.13 -13.54
C PHE A 237 1.81 9.54 -13.06
N ALA A 238 1.59 8.23 -13.21
CA ALA A 238 0.42 7.54 -12.67
C ALA A 238 0.32 7.70 -11.14
N GLY A 239 1.45 7.63 -10.43
CA GLY A 239 1.52 7.89 -9.00
C GLY A 239 1.12 9.32 -8.63
N VAL A 240 1.56 10.33 -9.38
CA VAL A 240 1.16 11.73 -9.17
C VAL A 240 -0.35 11.92 -9.40
N THR A 241 -0.89 11.32 -10.46
CA THR A 241 -2.33 11.34 -10.74
C THR A 241 -3.11 10.68 -9.61
N MET A 242 -2.69 9.49 -9.16
CA MET A 242 -3.29 8.79 -8.02
C MET A 242 -3.36 9.69 -6.78
N TRP A 243 -2.25 10.31 -6.39
CA TRP A 243 -2.22 11.13 -5.18
C TRP A 243 -3.06 12.40 -5.30
N THR A 244 -3.21 12.97 -6.49
CA THR A 244 -4.12 14.10 -6.72
C THR A 244 -5.57 13.77 -6.31
N PHE A 245 -6.04 12.55 -6.63
CA PHE A 245 -7.37 12.09 -6.24
C PHE A 245 -7.43 11.48 -4.83
N ALA A 246 -6.34 10.87 -4.37
CA ALA A 246 -6.29 10.19 -3.09
C ALA A 246 -6.06 11.13 -1.89
N ILE A 247 -5.49 12.32 -2.09
CA ILE A 247 -5.19 13.24 -0.98
C ILE A 247 -6.46 13.72 -0.26
N PRO A 248 -7.53 14.21 -0.93
CA PRO A 248 -8.76 14.63 -0.25
C PRO A 248 -9.36 13.56 0.69
N PRO A 249 -9.60 12.31 0.24
CA PRO A 249 -10.07 11.25 1.13
C PRO A 249 -9.01 10.85 2.19
N ASP A 250 -7.71 10.94 1.90
CA ASP A 250 -6.64 10.68 2.90
C ASP A 250 -6.66 11.70 4.05
N VAL A 251 -6.91 12.98 3.79
CA VAL A 251 -7.09 13.99 4.84
C VAL A 251 -8.28 13.65 5.74
N ILE A 252 -9.43 13.34 5.14
CA ILE A 252 -10.65 13.00 5.88
C ILE A 252 -10.43 11.72 6.69
N LYS A 253 -9.75 10.72 6.11
CA LYS A 253 -9.37 9.47 6.79
C LYS A 253 -8.50 9.74 8.01
N SER A 254 -7.41 10.51 7.85
CA SER A 254 -6.48 10.82 8.94
C SER A 254 -7.17 11.59 10.08
N ARG A 255 -8.02 12.58 9.77
CA ARG A 255 -8.82 13.29 10.78
C ARG A 255 -9.81 12.38 11.49
N LEU A 256 -10.52 11.53 10.75
CA LEU A 256 -11.50 10.59 11.30
C LEU A 256 -10.85 9.53 12.20
N GLN A 257 -9.69 9.01 11.81
CA GLN A 257 -8.93 8.02 12.59
C GLN A 257 -8.26 8.64 13.81
N GLY A 258 -7.83 9.90 13.70
CA GLY A 258 -7.12 10.63 14.74
C GLY A 258 -7.99 11.30 15.80
N ALA A 259 -9.22 11.67 15.45
CA ALA A 259 -10.10 12.38 16.37
C ALA A 259 -10.64 11.47 17.49
N PRO A 260 -10.93 12.03 18.68
CA PRO A 260 -11.63 11.33 19.75
C PRO A 260 -12.92 10.65 19.27
N GLU A 261 -13.35 9.63 19.99
CA GLU A 261 -14.63 8.97 19.71
C GLU A 261 -15.79 9.97 19.86
N GLY A 262 -16.78 9.88 18.97
CA GLY A 262 -17.93 10.79 18.95
C GLY A 262 -17.72 12.13 18.22
N THR A 263 -16.49 12.56 17.92
CA THR A 263 -16.25 13.85 17.22
C THR A 263 -16.89 13.89 15.83
N TYR A 264 -16.84 12.76 15.12
CA TYR A 264 -17.37 12.62 13.75
C TYR A 264 -18.31 11.42 13.65
N LYS A 265 -19.45 11.61 12.99
CA LYS A 265 -20.44 10.54 12.74
C LYS A 265 -19.99 9.58 11.63
N GLY A 266 -19.12 10.05 10.73
CA GLY A 266 -18.62 9.27 9.60
C GLY A 266 -17.78 10.12 8.65
N PHE A 267 -17.46 9.57 7.47
CA PHE A 267 -16.62 10.21 6.45
C PHE A 267 -17.21 11.55 5.97
N ILE A 268 -18.50 11.56 5.60
CA ILE A 268 -19.18 12.77 5.08
C ILE A 268 -19.29 13.86 6.14
N ASP A 269 -19.65 13.50 7.38
CA ASP A 269 -19.69 14.46 8.51
C ASP A 269 -18.30 15.05 8.80
N CYS A 270 -17.25 14.23 8.75
CA CYS A 270 -15.87 14.69 8.88
C CYS A 270 -15.44 15.63 7.75
N ALA A 271 -15.83 15.33 6.51
CA ALA A 271 -15.57 16.18 5.35
C ALA A 271 -16.27 17.54 5.51
N ALA A 272 -17.57 17.54 5.80
CA ALA A 272 -18.37 18.76 5.96
C ALA A 272 -17.83 19.65 7.09
N LYS A 273 -17.54 19.07 8.26
CA LYS A 273 -16.95 19.81 9.39
C LYS A 273 -15.55 20.35 9.07
N THR A 274 -14.74 19.59 8.33
CA THR A 274 -13.40 20.02 7.91
C THR A 274 -13.48 21.21 6.96
N ILE A 275 -14.32 21.14 5.93
CA ILE A 275 -14.49 22.24 4.97
C ILE A 275 -15.05 23.48 5.67
N LYS A 276 -16.00 23.31 6.60
CA LYS A 276 -16.59 24.41 7.36
C LYS A 276 -15.59 25.10 8.28
N ALA A 277 -14.69 24.35 8.94
CA ALA A 277 -13.75 24.88 9.92
C ALA A 277 -12.46 25.43 9.29
N ASP A 278 -11.92 24.74 8.27
CA ASP A 278 -10.59 25.01 7.72
C ASP A 278 -10.62 25.47 6.25
N GLY A 279 -11.80 25.51 5.62
CA GLY A 279 -11.97 25.78 4.20
C GLY A 279 -11.69 24.57 3.29
N PRO A 280 -12.03 24.66 1.98
CA PRO A 280 -11.87 23.56 1.03
C PRO A 280 -10.40 23.20 0.76
N GLY A 281 -9.47 24.16 0.85
CA GLY A 281 -8.04 23.91 0.70
C GLY A 281 -7.45 22.97 1.77
N ALA A 282 -8.15 22.78 2.89
CA ALA A 282 -7.74 21.85 3.94
C ALA A 282 -7.65 20.39 3.46
N LEU A 283 -8.46 20.02 2.45
CA LEU A 283 -8.46 18.68 1.87
C LEU A 283 -7.18 18.35 1.10
N PHE A 284 -6.34 19.36 0.80
CA PHE A 284 -5.06 19.16 0.13
C PHE A 284 -3.85 19.30 1.08
N LYS A 285 -4.09 19.46 2.39
CA LYS A 285 -3.02 19.47 3.40
C LYS A 285 -2.26 18.14 3.36
N GLY A 286 -0.94 18.24 3.25
CA GLY A 286 -0.05 17.08 3.16
C GLY A 286 0.31 16.66 1.73
N PHE A 287 -0.25 17.28 0.68
CA PHE A 287 0.13 17.00 -0.72
C PHE A 287 1.65 17.18 -0.94
N GLY A 288 2.22 18.31 -0.50
CA GLY A 288 3.65 18.59 -0.62
C GLY A 288 4.54 17.51 -0.01
N PRO A 289 4.40 17.17 1.29
CA PRO A 289 5.14 16.06 1.89
C PRO A 289 4.93 14.71 1.20
N ALA A 290 3.71 14.41 0.70
CA ALA A 290 3.44 13.17 -0.03
C ALA A 290 4.23 13.10 -1.35
N MET A 291 4.30 14.20 -2.10
CA MET A 291 5.09 14.28 -3.33
C MET A 291 6.59 14.24 -3.04
N ALA A 292 7.05 14.97 -2.02
CA ALA A 292 8.45 14.97 -1.61
C ALA A 292 8.93 13.59 -1.15
N ARG A 293 8.04 12.76 -0.59
CA ARG A 293 8.34 11.37 -0.20
C ARG A 293 8.64 10.47 -1.40
N ALA A 294 7.98 10.69 -2.54
CA ALA A 294 7.92 9.72 -3.62
C ALA A 294 9.32 9.34 -4.13
N PHE A 295 10.16 10.34 -4.42
CA PHE A 295 11.49 10.07 -4.95
C PHE A 295 12.43 9.43 -3.92
N PRO A 296 12.65 9.98 -2.71
CA PRO A 296 13.56 9.38 -1.73
C PRO A 296 13.14 7.98 -1.28
N ALA A 297 11.84 7.75 -1.04
CA ALA A 297 11.36 6.45 -0.55
C ALA A 297 11.46 5.36 -1.63
N ASN A 298 11.24 5.71 -2.91
CA ASN A 298 11.39 4.77 -4.01
C ASN A 298 12.87 4.48 -4.29
N ALA A 299 13.73 5.50 -4.29
CA ALA A 299 15.17 5.32 -4.45
C ALA A 299 15.76 4.41 -3.35
N ALA A 300 15.35 4.63 -2.09
CA ALA A 300 15.76 3.78 -0.97
C ALA A 300 15.25 2.33 -1.12
N CYS A 301 14.04 2.14 -1.66
CA CYS A 301 13.51 0.81 -1.95
C CYS A 301 14.40 0.07 -2.95
N PHE A 302 14.66 0.68 -4.11
CA PHE A 302 15.49 0.07 -5.16
C PHE A 302 16.91 -0.19 -4.68
N LEU A 303 17.52 0.75 -3.96
CA LEU A 303 18.85 0.56 -3.39
C LEU A 303 18.87 -0.59 -2.37
N GLY A 304 17.84 -0.70 -1.52
CA GLY A 304 17.71 -1.80 -0.56
C GLY A 304 17.57 -3.16 -1.23
N VAL A 305 16.77 -3.24 -2.31
CA VAL A 305 16.65 -4.47 -3.12
C VAL A 305 18.00 -4.82 -3.77
N GLU A 306 18.65 -3.87 -4.42
CA GLU A 306 19.89 -4.10 -5.17
C GLU A 306 21.04 -4.54 -4.25
N LEU A 307 21.28 -3.80 -3.15
CA LEU A 307 22.35 -4.12 -2.20
C LEU A 307 22.13 -5.48 -1.53
N SER A 308 20.89 -5.82 -1.19
CA SER A 308 20.57 -7.11 -0.60
C SER A 308 20.70 -8.26 -1.60
N LEU A 309 20.30 -8.08 -2.86
CA LEU A 309 20.54 -9.07 -3.92
C LEU A 309 22.03 -9.29 -4.16
N GLN A 310 22.82 -8.22 -4.26
CA GLN A 310 24.28 -8.31 -4.43
C GLN A 310 24.93 -9.03 -3.24
N ALA A 311 24.50 -8.73 -2.01
CA ALA A 311 24.99 -9.41 -0.83
C ALA A 311 24.62 -10.91 -0.85
N MET A 312 23.36 -11.25 -1.12
CA MET A 312 22.91 -12.64 -1.17
C MET A 312 23.62 -13.44 -2.27
N ASN A 313 23.80 -12.87 -3.46
CA ASN A 313 24.51 -13.51 -4.56
C ASN A 313 26.00 -13.77 -4.26
N LYS A 314 26.61 -13.04 -3.32
CA LYS A 314 27.97 -13.31 -2.84
C LYS A 314 28.03 -14.42 -1.79
N VAL A 315 26.92 -14.72 -1.11
CA VAL A 315 26.87 -15.70 -0.01
C VAL A 315 26.37 -17.06 -0.47
N PHE A 316 25.38 -17.12 -1.38
CA PHE A 316 24.83 -18.35 -1.93
C PHE A 316 24.11 -18.11 -3.27
#